data_AF-A0A8B6ELM8-F1
#
_entry.id   AF-A0A8B6ELM8-F1
#
_cell.length_a   1.000
_cell.length_b   1.000
_cell.length_c   1.000
_cell.angle_alpha   90.00
_cell.angle_beta   90.00
_cell.angle_gamma   90.00
#
_symmetry.space_group_name_H-M   'P 1'
#
loop_
_entity.id
_entity.type
_entity.pdbx_description
1 polymer ?
#
loop_
_entity_poly.entity_id
_entity_poly.type
_entity_poly.pdbx_seq_one_letter_code
_entity_poly.pdbx_strand_id
1 'polypeptide(L)'
;MLDITGNYHFNNIPVLMMMVINICTGTTKDWKLIFKVATGGTGSFYDLYMGTGTLNMDNSAAQSLITPIKQHFKSDIINYWDSLQIDQVRVSVYKNGTERAFFLFNGVGSSKTNWFTKNRLLNTSYTDLDQSTTANYFSING
;
A
#
# COMPACT_ATOMS: atom_id res chain seq x y z
N MET A 1 4.87 2.63 15.96
CA MET A 1 4.23 3.66 15.11
C MET A 1 4.04 3.03 13.75
N LEU A 2 2.81 2.72 13.35
CA LEU A 2 2.54 2.08 12.06
C LEU A 2 2.12 3.16 11.08
N ASP A 3 3.12 3.77 10.45
CA ASP A 3 2.91 4.77 9.42
C ASP A 3 3.20 4.14 8.05
N ILE A 4 2.22 4.20 7.14
CA ILE A 4 2.41 3.73 5.76
C ILE A 4 3.32 4.66 4.95
N THR A 5 3.66 5.84 5.48
CA THR A 5 4.72 6.71 4.95
C THR A 5 6.12 6.26 5.32
N GLY A 6 6.24 5.14 6.06
CA GLY A 6 7.46 4.34 6.00
C GLY A 6 8.61 4.81 6.87
N ASN A 7 8.35 5.20 8.12
CA ASN A 7 9.39 5.25 9.15
C ASN A 7 9.81 3.83 9.58
N TYR A 8 10.34 3.05 8.62
CA TYR A 8 10.95 1.76 8.85
C TYR A 8 12.45 1.86 8.54
N HIS A 9 13.26 2.12 9.57
CA HIS A 9 14.71 2.07 9.47
C HIS A 9 15.18 0.61 9.38
N PHE A 10 15.24 0.06 8.16
CA PHE A 10 15.88 -1.23 7.91
C PHE A 10 17.26 -1.02 7.29
N ASN A 11 18.28 -1.45 8.03
CA ASN A 11 19.69 -1.43 7.64
C ASN A 11 19.91 -2.11 6.28
N ASN A 12 20.12 -1.32 5.22
CA ASN A 12 20.67 -1.66 3.90
C ASN A 12 20.10 -2.88 3.12
N ILE A 13 18.95 -3.45 3.50
CA ILE A 13 18.30 -4.55 2.78
C ILE A 13 17.12 -3.98 1.98
N PRO A 14 16.92 -4.37 0.69
CA PRO A 14 15.79 -3.88 -0.09
C PRO A 14 14.47 -4.29 0.58
N VAL A 15 13.76 -3.29 1.08
CA VAL A 15 12.39 -3.43 1.58
C VAL A 15 11.46 -2.80 0.55
N LEU A 16 10.44 -3.56 0.17
CA LEU A 16 9.42 -3.13 -0.77
C LEU A 16 8.08 -3.13 -0.04
N MET A 17 7.38 -2.00 -0.08
CA MET A 17 5.97 -1.97 0.28
C MET A 17 5.16 -1.95 -1.00
N MET A 18 4.22 -2.88 -1.13
CA MET A 18 3.26 -2.91 -2.23
C MET A 18 1.85 -2.71 -1.71
N MET A 19 1.09 -1.90 -2.42
CA MET A 19 -0.32 -1.68 -2.19
C MET A 19 -1.09 -2.19 -3.41
N VAL A 20 -1.99 -3.11 -3.15
CA VAL A 20 -2.93 -3.64 -4.13
C VAL A 20 -4.36 -3.36 -3.68
N ILE A 21 -5.26 -3.15 -4.64
CA ILE A 21 -6.70 -3.05 -4.39
C ILE A 21 -7.42 -4.16 -5.14
N ASN A 22 -8.40 -4.76 -4.48
CA ASN A 22 -9.33 -5.70 -5.10
C ASN A 22 -10.51 -4.90 -5.66
N ILE A 23 -10.61 -4.83 -6.98
CA ILE A 23 -11.68 -4.09 -7.65
C ILE A 23 -12.72 -5.10 -8.14
N CYS A 24 -13.99 -4.83 -7.84
CA CYS A 24 -15.13 -5.52 -8.42
C CYS A 24 -15.51 -4.89 -9.76
N THR A 25 -15.53 -5.67 -10.83
CA THR A 25 -16.08 -5.25 -12.14
C THR A 25 -17.19 -6.20 -12.55
N GLY A 26 -18.41 -5.90 -12.13
CA GLY A 26 -19.54 -6.81 -12.29
C GLY A 26 -19.39 -8.03 -11.39
N THR A 27 -19.12 -9.21 -11.97
CA THR A 27 -18.97 -10.48 -11.24
C THR A 27 -17.52 -10.88 -10.96
N THR A 28 -16.54 -10.16 -11.53
CA THR A 28 -15.12 -10.46 -11.33
C THR A 28 -14.50 -9.59 -10.24
N LYS A 29 -13.58 -10.18 -9.48
CA LYS A 29 -12.75 -9.51 -8.49
C LYS A 29 -11.29 -9.70 -8.90
N ASP A 30 -10.56 -8.60 -9.07
CA ASP A 30 -9.15 -8.65 -9.48
C ASP A 30 -8.27 -7.73 -8.63
N TRP A 31 -7.07 -8.22 -8.30
CA TRP A 31 -6.08 -7.49 -7.52
C TRP A 31 -5.20 -6.66 -8.44
N LYS A 32 -5.25 -5.33 -8.30
CA LYS A 32 -4.42 -4.40 -9.07
C LYS A 32 -3.34 -3.79 -8.18
N LEU A 33 -2.08 -3.90 -8.59
CA LEU A 33 -0.99 -3.11 -8.01
C LEU A 33 -1.20 -1.65 -8.38
N ILE A 34 -1.34 -0.80 -7.36
CA ILE A 34 -1.58 0.63 -7.58
C ILE A 34 -0.50 1.52 -7.02
N PHE A 35 0.28 1.01 -6.06
CA PHE A 35 1.36 1.77 -5.45
C PHE A 35 2.48 0.84 -4.96
N LYS A 36 3.73 1.27 -5.13
CA LYS A 36 4.91 0.59 -4.59
C LYS A 36 5.90 1.61 -4.07
N VAL A 37 6.40 1.37 -2.86
CA VAL A 37 7.52 2.09 -2.27
C VAL A 37 8.72 1.13 -2.18
N ALA A 38 9.91 1.61 -2.57
CA ALA A 38 11.14 0.83 -2.56
C ALA A 38 12.21 1.60 -1.78
N THR A 39 12.90 0.94 -0.86
CA THR A 39 14.02 1.55 -0.12
C THR A 39 15.10 2.06 -1.08
N GLY A 40 15.51 3.31 -0.90
CA GLY A 40 16.50 3.99 -1.74
C GLY A 40 15.94 4.58 -3.04
N GLY A 41 14.62 4.55 -3.23
CA GLY A 41 13.95 5.47 -4.15
C GLY A 41 13.99 6.92 -3.64
N THR A 42 13.78 7.88 -4.54
CA THR A 42 13.83 9.32 -4.23
C THR A 42 12.43 9.94 -4.23
N GLY A 43 12.26 11.01 -3.46
CA GLY A 43 11.00 11.76 -3.35
C GLY A 43 10.15 11.37 -2.14
N SER A 44 9.17 12.23 -1.84
CA SER A 44 8.19 12.02 -0.76
C SER A 44 7.14 11.00 -1.20
N PHE A 45 7.00 9.90 -0.46
CA PHE A 45 5.99 8.87 -0.76
C PHE A 45 4.57 9.41 -0.57
N TYR A 46 4.38 10.26 0.43
CA TYR A 46 3.10 10.91 0.71
C TYR A 46 2.70 11.83 -0.45
N ASP A 47 3.60 12.70 -0.92
CA ASP A 47 3.30 13.61 -2.02
C ASP A 47 3.05 12.84 -3.32
N LEU A 48 3.85 11.79 -3.56
CA LEU A 48 3.63 10.90 -4.70
C LEU A 48 2.24 10.25 -4.61
N TYR A 49 1.88 9.68 -3.46
CA TYR A 49 0.58 9.04 -3.23
C TYR A 49 -0.59 10.02 -3.44
N MET A 50 -0.52 11.18 -2.79
CA MET A 50 -1.59 12.18 -2.77
C MET A 50 -1.76 12.92 -4.09
N GLY A 51 -0.66 13.17 -4.81
CA GLY A 51 -0.68 13.87 -6.09
C GLY A 51 -1.54 13.18 -7.15
N THR A 52 -1.71 13.84 -8.30
CA THR A 52 -2.47 13.30 -9.44
C THR A 52 -1.59 12.64 -10.49
N GLY A 53 -0.27 12.87 -10.46
CA GLY A 53 0.68 12.25 -11.38
C GLY A 53 0.82 10.74 -11.19
N THR A 54 1.32 10.07 -12.22
CA THR A 54 1.67 8.65 -12.23
C THR A 54 3.19 8.49 -12.19
N LEU A 55 3.67 7.28 -11.90
CA LEU A 55 5.11 7.00 -11.91
C LEU A 55 5.36 5.56 -12.34
N ASN A 56 6.23 5.37 -13.34
CA ASN A 56 6.69 4.07 -13.82
C ASN A 56 5.58 3.11 -14.33
N MET A 57 4.53 3.65 -14.96
CA MET A 57 3.44 2.83 -15.53
C MET A 57 3.89 1.88 -16.65
N ASP A 58 4.88 2.28 -17.43
CA ASP A 58 5.42 1.46 -18.53
C ASP A 58 6.68 0.67 -18.15
N ASN A 59 7.09 0.76 -16.88
CA ASN A 59 8.29 0.10 -16.36
C ASN A 59 7.88 -1.11 -15.51
N SER A 60 7.76 -2.27 -16.17
CA SER A 60 7.40 -3.54 -15.54
C SER A 60 8.37 -3.95 -14.43
N ALA A 61 9.64 -3.56 -14.54
CA ALA A 61 10.62 -3.85 -13.53
C ALA A 61 10.30 -3.05 -12.25
N ALA A 62 9.96 -1.76 -12.35
CA ALA A 62 9.51 -0.98 -11.18
C ALA A 62 8.24 -1.54 -10.53
N GLN A 63 7.40 -2.28 -11.26
CA GLN A 63 6.19 -2.93 -10.73
C GLN A 63 6.47 -4.30 -10.07
N SER A 64 7.62 -4.92 -10.35
CA SER A 64 7.94 -6.28 -9.90
C SER A 64 8.35 -6.36 -8.43
N LEU A 65 8.05 -7.51 -7.79
CA LEU A 65 8.47 -7.88 -6.43
C LEU A 65 9.94 -8.29 -6.33
N ILE A 66 10.52 -8.77 -7.44
CA ILE A 66 11.81 -9.47 -7.46
C ILE A 66 12.91 -8.59 -8.06
N THR A 67 12.57 -7.37 -8.50
CA THR A 67 13.55 -6.49 -9.13
C THR A 67 14.52 -5.88 -8.11
N PRO A 68 15.82 -5.74 -8.45
CA PRO A 68 16.75 -4.96 -7.64
C PRO A 68 16.57 -3.45 -7.82
N ILE A 69 15.65 -3.00 -8.68
CA ILE A 69 15.47 -1.57 -8.99
C ILE A 69 14.78 -0.85 -7.82
N LYS A 70 15.46 0.16 -7.29
CA LYS A 70 15.02 1.03 -6.21
C LYS A 70 14.12 2.16 -6.71
N GLN A 71 12.98 1.81 -7.31
CA GLN A 71 12.05 2.78 -7.87
C GLN A 71 10.66 2.59 -7.30
N HIS A 72 10.00 3.72 -7.03
CA HIS A 72 8.59 3.76 -6.70
C HIS A 72 7.75 3.49 -7.93
N PHE A 73 6.52 3.03 -7.71
CA PHE A 73 5.53 2.92 -8.76
C PHE A 73 4.21 3.50 -8.26
N LYS A 74 3.50 4.17 -9.17
CA LYS A 74 2.15 4.66 -8.94
C LYS A 74 1.33 4.56 -10.22
N SER A 75 0.23 3.82 -10.13
CA SER A 75 -0.80 3.76 -11.16
C SER A 75 -1.71 4.97 -11.08
N ASP A 76 -2.27 5.38 -12.22
CA ASP A 76 -3.37 6.32 -12.33
C ASP A 76 -4.67 5.85 -11.65
N ILE A 77 -4.90 4.53 -11.54
CA ILE A 77 -6.07 3.92 -10.91
C ILE A 77 -6.37 4.55 -9.54
N ILE A 78 -5.33 4.84 -8.75
CA ILE A 78 -5.49 5.42 -7.40
C ILE A 78 -6.15 6.80 -7.39
N ASN A 79 -6.10 7.53 -8.49
CA ASN A 79 -6.72 8.85 -8.63
C ASN A 79 -8.23 8.74 -8.85
N TYR A 80 -8.73 7.57 -9.22
CA TYR A 80 -10.14 7.30 -9.46
C TYR A 80 -10.82 6.60 -8.28
N TRP A 81 -10.18 6.57 -7.11
CA TRP A 81 -10.60 5.80 -5.93
C TRP A 81 -12.10 5.83 -5.67
N ASP A 82 -12.69 7.03 -5.59
CA ASP A 82 -14.10 7.22 -5.21
C ASP A 82 -15.09 6.71 -6.29
N SER A 83 -14.62 6.43 -7.50
CA SER A 83 -15.40 5.83 -8.59
C SER A 83 -15.23 4.31 -8.71
N LEU A 84 -14.29 3.72 -7.96
CA LEU A 84 -13.98 2.30 -8.01
C LEU A 84 -14.83 1.52 -7.01
N GLN A 85 -15.28 0.33 -7.41
CA GLN A 85 -15.88 -0.64 -6.50
C GLN A 85 -14.79 -1.44 -5.79
N ILE A 86 -14.13 -0.83 -4.81
CA ILE A 86 -13.05 -1.46 -4.05
C ILE A 86 -13.65 -2.35 -2.94
N ASP A 87 -13.36 -3.64 -2.99
CA ASP A 87 -13.78 -4.60 -1.96
C ASP A 87 -12.77 -4.61 -0.81
N GLN A 88 -11.49 -4.70 -1.14
CA GLN A 88 -10.41 -4.83 -0.17
C GLN A 88 -9.16 -4.07 -0.62
N VAL A 89 -8.40 -3.61 0.37
CA VAL A 89 -7.09 -2.99 0.16
C VAL A 89 -6.05 -3.80 0.92
N ARG A 90 -4.98 -4.23 0.26
CA ARG A 90 -3.89 -4.95 0.91
C ARG A 90 -2.60 -4.18 0.78
N VAL A 91 -1.91 -4.03 1.91
CA VAL A 91 -0.53 -3.53 1.98
C VAL A 91 0.36 -4.68 2.42
N SER A 92 1.41 -4.94 1.66
CA SER A 92 2.36 -6.01 1.93
C SER A 92 3.78 -5.46 1.94
N VAL A 93 4.56 -5.83 2.96
CA VAL A 93 5.97 -5.47 3.10
C VAL A 93 6.82 -6.69 2.81
N TYR A 94 7.73 -6.57 1.86
CA TYR A 94 8.62 -7.63 1.42
C TYR A 94 10.06 -7.29 1.76
N LYS A 95 10.83 -8.33 2.12
CA LYS A 95 12.27 -8.27 2.32
C LYS A 95 12.90 -9.45 1.60
N ASN A 96 13.75 -9.18 0.62
CA ASN A 96 14.37 -10.18 -0.26
C ASN A 96 13.32 -11.11 -0.93
N GLY A 97 12.24 -10.53 -1.45
CA GLY A 97 11.16 -11.27 -2.13
C GLY A 97 10.20 -12.04 -1.21
N THR A 98 10.49 -12.13 0.09
CA THR A 98 9.60 -12.77 1.07
C THR A 98 8.71 -11.75 1.75
N GLU A 99 7.39 -11.99 1.81
CA GLU A 99 6.46 -11.17 2.59
C GLU A 99 6.80 -11.29 4.08
N ARG A 100 6.99 -10.15 4.75
CA ARG A 100 7.34 -10.07 6.18
C ARG A 100 6.21 -9.51 7.03
N ALA A 101 5.37 -8.67 6.42
CA ALA A 101 4.19 -8.15 7.08
C ALA A 101 3.10 -7.85 6.07
N PHE A 102 1.85 -7.90 6.50
CA PHE A 102 0.72 -7.43 5.70
C PHE A 102 -0.38 -6.82 6.56
N PHE A 103 -1.19 -6.00 5.89
CA PHE A 103 -2.47 -5.51 6.38
C PHE A 103 -3.50 -5.67 5.28
N LEU A 104 -4.69 -6.14 5.66
CA LEU A 104 -5.85 -6.25 4.79
C LEU A 104 -6.96 -5.39 5.37
N PHE A 105 -7.50 -4.48 4.56
CA PHE A 105 -8.54 -3.54 4.95
C PHE A 105 -9.81 -3.74 4.14
N ASN A 106 -10.93 -3.38 4.74
CA ASN A 106 -12.21 -3.22 4.07
C ASN A 106 -12.18 -1.94 3.22
N GLY A 107 -12.20 -2.12 1.90
CA GLY A 107 -12.18 -1.03 0.93
C GLY A 107 -13.56 -0.45 0.62
N VAL A 108 -14.64 -1.12 1.03
CA VAL A 108 -16.01 -0.72 0.68
C VAL A 108 -16.33 0.65 1.28
N GLY A 109 -16.77 1.57 0.43
CA GLY A 109 -17.09 2.96 0.82
C GLY A 109 -15.91 3.69 1.46
N SER A 110 -14.67 3.29 1.15
CA SER A 110 -13.47 4.01 1.56
C SER A 110 -13.14 5.13 0.57
N SER A 111 -12.33 6.08 1.01
CA SER A 111 -11.70 7.11 0.20
C SER A 111 -10.19 6.89 0.17
N LYS A 112 -9.51 7.57 -0.76
CA LYS A 112 -8.05 7.57 -0.90
C LYS A 112 -7.30 7.85 0.41
N THR A 113 -7.93 8.52 1.38
CA THR A 113 -7.30 8.89 2.66
C THR A 113 -7.81 8.11 3.87
N ASN A 114 -8.96 7.43 3.79
CA ASN A 114 -9.58 6.78 4.97
C ASN A 114 -9.59 5.25 4.95
N TRP A 115 -9.13 4.61 3.87
CA TRP A 115 -9.09 3.14 3.81
C TRP A 115 -8.11 2.56 4.84
N PHE A 116 -7.04 3.30 5.16
CA PHE A 116 -6.03 2.93 6.15
C PHE A 116 -6.44 3.44 7.53
N THR A 117 -7.52 2.87 8.06
CA THR A 117 -7.99 3.15 9.42
C THR A 117 -8.22 1.84 10.17
N LYS A 118 -8.03 1.88 11.48
CA LYS A 118 -8.10 0.67 12.30
C LYS A 118 -9.47 -0.03 12.25
N ASN A 119 -10.56 0.74 12.22
CA ASN A 119 -11.92 0.21 12.10
C ASN A 119 -12.19 -0.52 10.77
N ARG A 120 -11.34 -0.32 9.76
CA ARG A 120 -11.40 -1.03 8.48
C ARG A 120 -10.43 -2.21 8.43
N LEU A 121 -9.58 -2.41 9.43
CA LEU A 121 -8.63 -3.53 9.45
C LEU A 121 -9.39 -4.86 9.57
N LEU A 122 -9.23 -5.71 8.56
CA LEU A 122 -9.83 -7.05 8.49
C LEU A 122 -8.85 -8.11 8.98
N ASN A 123 -7.58 -8.00 8.61
CA ASN A 123 -6.55 -8.98 8.97
C ASN A 123 -5.14 -8.37 8.90
N THR A 124 -4.21 -8.92 9.67
CA THR A 124 -2.81 -8.52 9.65
C THR A 124 -1.90 -9.64 10.14
N SER A 125 -0.63 -9.59 9.76
CA SER A 125 0.43 -10.47 10.31
C SER A 125 0.85 -10.12 11.74
N TYR A 126 0.47 -8.94 12.24
CA TYR A 126 0.82 -8.47 13.57
C TYR A 126 -0.14 -9.05 14.62
N THR A 127 0.39 -9.84 15.55
CA THR A 127 -0.41 -10.53 16.58
C THR A 127 -0.89 -9.60 17.69
N ASP A 128 -0.24 -8.44 17.84
CA ASP A 128 -0.52 -7.42 18.85
C ASP A 128 -1.45 -6.31 18.35
N LEU A 129 -1.87 -6.37 17.08
CA LEU A 129 -2.80 -5.41 16.47
C LEU A 129 -4.19 -6.04 16.30
N ASP A 130 -4.98 -6.01 17.37
CA ASP A 130 -6.41 -6.31 17.31
C ASP A 130 -7.26 -5.04 17.41
N GLN A 131 -8.59 -5.15 17.27
CA GLN A 131 -9.50 -4.00 17.37
C GLN A 131 -9.46 -3.28 18.73
N SER A 132 -8.96 -3.91 19.78
CA SER A 132 -8.83 -3.35 21.13
C SER A 132 -7.49 -2.62 21.38
N THR A 133 -6.43 -2.91 20.60
CA THR A 133 -5.12 -2.26 20.77
C THR A 133 -5.12 -0.75 20.54
N THR A 134 -4.85 0.08 21.55
CA THR A 134 -4.75 1.53 21.33
C THR A 134 -3.48 1.84 20.53
N ALA A 135 -3.65 2.33 19.29
CA ALA A 135 -2.54 2.80 18.47
C ALA A 135 -2.46 4.32 18.57
N ASN A 136 -1.27 4.87 18.81
CA ASN A 136 -1.07 6.32 18.90
C ASN A 136 -1.46 7.05 17.60
N TYR A 137 -1.21 6.40 16.46
CA TYR A 137 -1.56 6.87 15.13
C TYR A 137 -1.83 5.68 14.19
N PHE A 138 -2.91 5.76 13.41
CA PHE A 138 -3.31 4.76 12.41
C PHE A 138 -4.03 5.49 11.26
N SER A 139 -3.25 6.17 10.43
CA SER A 139 -3.69 7.08 9.38
C SER A 139 -2.60 7.19 8.30
N ILE A 140 -2.97 7.70 7.12
CA ILE A 140 -2.04 7.90 6.00
C ILE A 140 -1.07 9.06 6.25
N ASN A 141 -1.51 10.07 6.99
CA ASN A 141 -0.73 11.27 7.31
C ASN A 141 0.04 11.17 8.63
N GLY A 142 0.02 9.99 9.26
CA GLY A 142 0.57 9.77 10.59
C GLY A 142 -0.27 10.38 11.70
#